data_AF-A0A1B0CT03-F1
#
_entry.id   AF-A0A1B0CT03-F1
#
_cell.length_a   1.000
_cell.length_b   1.000
_cell.length_c   1.000
_cell.angle_alpha   90.00
_cell.angle_beta   90.00
_cell.angle_gamma   90.00
#
_symmetry.space_group_name_H-M   'P 1'
#
loop_
_entity.id
_entity.type
_entity.pdbx_description
1 polymer ?
#
loop_
_entity_poly.entity_id
_entity_poly.type
_entity_poly.pdbx_seq_one_letter_code
_entity_poly.pdbx_strand_id
1 'polypeptide(L)'
;MSLLLLLIFLLFCVIFLQHLWLKREVYWLSWQMPGPFLVPLIGHLQTVRGISHGGVINLFKYMMKNYKSPLRWWIGTKMFVIVKKPEDMQIILNSPQCLSRAKVYKFFKSFVGDGILILPVSARMFNPFLQCNWIFRLTKLYKVEKLSSCITFGFVDKILQKKKTNFEHTDELKTLKSTVDDDLPLKTPQIFIDQLMKLLFVEKKFNDYDVISEANTIVASGFESIALASSYCILMLAMHPEHEQRLYNEIKTIMEDRKDVHYDDFSKYDFLDSAGPRNCIGFQYAYILIKIILIQLVSNFKFRTDLKMSEFRLRMDISLQLINKHLVYVEKRK
;
A
#
# COMPACT_ATOMS: atom_id res chain seq x y z
N MET A 1 10.54 -13.87 48.86
CA MET A 1 9.68 -13.86 47.66
C MET A 1 8.69 -12.69 47.66
N SER A 2 8.04 -12.37 48.79
CA SER A 2 7.12 -11.23 48.93
C SER A 2 7.77 -9.85 48.75
N LEU A 3 8.96 -9.61 49.32
CA LEU A 3 9.66 -8.31 49.21
C LEU A 3 10.09 -8.00 47.77
N LEU A 4 10.56 -9.01 47.03
CA LEU A 4 10.97 -8.86 45.64
C LEU A 4 9.77 -8.54 44.73
N LEU A 5 8.64 -9.22 44.93
CA LEU A 5 7.40 -8.93 44.20
C LEU A 5 6.88 -7.51 44.50
N LEU A 6 6.98 -7.05 45.75
CA LEU A 6 6.61 -5.70 46.15
C LEU A 6 7.50 -4.64 45.46
N LEU A 7 8.81 -4.87 45.41
CA LEU A 7 9.76 -3.97 44.73
C LEU A 7 9.51 -3.90 43.22
N ILE A 8 9.24 -5.05 42.58
CA ILE A 8 8.88 -5.10 41.15
C ILE A 8 7.57 -4.33 40.89
N PHE A 9 6.58 -4.48 41.77
CA PHE A 9 5.31 -3.77 41.66
C PHE A 9 5.46 -2.26 41.85
N LEU A 10 6.24 -1.82 42.83
CA LEU A 10 6.54 -0.40 43.05
C LEU A 10 7.28 0.21 41.85
N LEU A 11 8.30 -0.48 41.33
CA LEU A 11 9.02 -0.05 40.14
C LEU A 11 8.06 0.07 38.93
N PHE A 12 7.17 -0.90 38.74
CA PHE A 12 6.15 -0.84 37.70
C PHE A 12 5.21 0.36 37.88
N CYS A 13 4.75 0.63 39.11
CA CYS A 13 3.90 1.78 39.41
C CYS A 13 4.61 3.11 39.11
N VAL A 14 5.88 3.25 39.48
CA VAL A 14 6.67 4.46 39.19
C VAL A 14 6.82 4.65 37.68
N ILE A 15 7.19 3.60 36.93
CA ILE A 15 7.30 3.66 35.47
C ILE A 15 5.94 3.99 34.83
N PHE A 16 4.86 3.39 35.33
CA PHE A 16 3.51 3.61 34.84
C PHE A 16 3.04 5.05 35.08
N LEU A 17 3.22 5.58 36.29
CA LEU A 17 2.90 6.97 36.62
C LEU A 17 3.76 7.95 35.82
N GLN A 18 5.06 7.67 35.67
CA GLN A 18 5.94 8.47 34.81
C GLN A 18 5.48 8.45 33.35
N HIS A 19 5.05 7.30 32.83
CA HIS A 19 4.48 7.19 31.49
C HIS A 19 3.20 8.02 31.33
N LEU A 20 2.27 7.92 32.28
CA LEU A 20 1.04 8.71 32.29
C LEU A 20 1.34 10.21 32.34
N TRP A 21 2.30 10.62 33.18
CA TRP A 21 2.72 12.01 33.31
C TRP A 21 3.31 12.56 32.02
N LEU A 22 4.24 11.81 31.39
CA LEU A 22 4.87 12.17 30.12
C LEU A 22 3.88 12.24 28.95
N LYS A 23 2.74 11.55 29.05
CA LYS A 23 1.70 11.50 28.02
C LYS A 23 0.41 12.23 28.38
N ARG A 24 0.41 12.99 29.47
CA ARG A 24 -0.79 13.65 30.03
C ARG A 24 -1.54 14.49 29.00
N GLU A 25 -0.84 15.27 28.19
CA GLU A 25 -1.44 16.15 27.18
C GLU A 25 -2.13 15.35 26.08
N VAL A 26 -1.51 14.24 25.64
CA VAL A 26 -2.09 13.37 24.63
C VAL A 26 -3.33 12.68 25.16
N TYR A 27 -3.31 12.19 26.41
CA TYR A 27 -4.49 11.61 27.05
C TYR A 27 -5.59 12.65 27.24
N TRP A 28 -5.25 13.88 27.63
CA TRP A 28 -6.21 14.97 27.79
C TRP A 28 -6.89 15.33 26.45
N LEU A 29 -6.11 15.54 25.38
CA LEU A 29 -6.64 15.74 24.02
C LEU A 29 -7.49 14.56 23.57
N SER A 30 -7.09 13.34 23.92
CA SER A 30 -7.85 12.14 23.62
C SER A 30 -9.23 12.16 24.26
N TRP A 31 -9.34 12.58 25.52
CA TRP A 31 -10.62 12.62 26.23
C TRP A 31 -11.63 13.59 25.62
N GLN A 32 -11.17 14.57 24.84
CA GLN A 32 -12.03 15.50 24.11
C GLN A 32 -12.65 14.89 22.84
N MET A 33 -12.12 13.78 22.36
CA MET A 33 -12.59 13.11 21.15
C MET A 33 -13.47 11.90 21.47
N PRO A 34 -14.60 11.72 20.76
CA PRO A 34 -15.41 10.52 20.88
C PRO A 34 -14.61 9.27 20.48
N GLY A 35 -14.80 8.18 21.23
CA GLY A 35 -14.17 6.91 20.92
C GLY A 35 -14.46 5.86 21.99
N PRO A 36 -14.05 4.61 21.75
CA PRO A 36 -14.25 3.52 22.70
C PRO A 36 -13.53 3.77 24.03
N PHE A 37 -13.93 3.03 25.06
CA PHE A 37 -13.31 3.13 26.38
C PHE A 37 -11.81 2.81 26.33
N LEU A 38 -11.00 3.68 26.93
CA LEU A 38 -9.54 3.63 26.88
C LEU A 38 -8.98 3.01 28.17
N VAL A 39 -8.23 1.92 28.02
CA VAL A 39 -7.37 1.40 29.11
C VAL A 39 -5.95 1.92 28.88
N PRO A 40 -5.35 2.67 29.82
CA PRO A 40 -3.99 3.17 29.66
C PRO A 40 -2.97 2.05 29.40
N LEU A 41 -1.91 2.34 28.63
CA LEU A 41 -0.83 1.41 28.20
C LEU A 41 -1.25 0.34 27.17
N ILE A 42 -2.45 -0.23 27.31
CA ILE A 42 -2.99 -1.30 26.44
C ILE A 42 -3.78 -0.70 25.27
N GLY A 43 -4.36 0.48 25.43
CA GLY A 43 -5.21 1.12 24.42
C GLY A 43 -6.57 0.43 24.34
N HIS A 44 -7.05 0.16 23.13
CA HIS A 44 -8.24 -0.66 22.89
C HIS A 44 -7.90 -2.08 22.46
N LEU A 45 -6.80 -2.67 22.94
CA LEU A 45 -6.44 -4.03 22.55
C LEU A 45 -7.58 -5.05 22.80
N GLN A 46 -8.44 -4.79 23.80
CA GLN A 46 -9.65 -5.56 24.07
C GLN A 46 -10.67 -5.55 22.92
N THR A 47 -10.74 -4.47 22.12
CA THR A 47 -11.60 -4.43 20.93
C THR A 47 -11.00 -5.16 19.74
N VAL A 48 -9.70 -5.48 19.76
CA VAL A 48 -8.98 -6.17 18.67
C VAL A 48 -8.75 -7.66 18.99
N ARG A 49 -8.80 -8.04 20.28
CA ARG A 49 -8.59 -9.42 20.73
C ARG A 49 -9.72 -10.34 20.24
N GLY A 50 -9.38 -11.32 19.40
CA GLY A 50 -10.33 -12.30 18.83
C GLY A 50 -10.95 -11.87 17.49
N ILE A 51 -10.59 -10.71 16.96
CA ILE A 51 -11.01 -10.29 15.63
C ILE A 51 -10.13 -10.98 14.58
N SER A 52 -10.75 -11.78 13.71
CA SER A 52 -10.08 -12.33 12.52
C SER A 52 -9.75 -11.21 11.52
N HIS A 53 -8.83 -11.44 10.57
CA HIS A 53 -8.49 -10.44 9.54
C HIS A 53 -9.71 -9.83 8.82
N GLY A 54 -10.79 -10.59 8.63
CA GLY A 54 -12.04 -10.10 8.03
C GLY A 54 -12.88 -9.23 8.98
N GLY A 55 -12.75 -9.42 10.29
CA GLY A 55 -13.51 -8.64 11.28
C GLY A 55 -12.95 -7.24 11.54
N VAL A 56 -11.70 -6.94 11.13
CA VAL A 56 -11.10 -5.60 11.28
C VAL A 56 -11.90 -4.56 10.49
N ILE A 57 -12.33 -4.88 9.27
CA ILE A 57 -13.19 -4.00 8.48
C ILE A 57 -14.52 -3.75 9.18
N ASN A 58 -15.11 -4.77 9.82
CA ASN A 58 -16.35 -4.62 10.56
C ASN A 58 -16.17 -3.72 11.80
N LEU A 59 -15.04 -3.81 12.49
CA LEU A 59 -14.68 -2.89 13.57
C LEU A 59 -14.56 -1.46 13.06
N PHE A 60 -13.86 -1.24 11.95
CA PHE A 60 -13.78 0.09 11.33
C PHE A 60 -15.17 0.61 10.94
N LYS A 61 -16.01 -0.21 10.29
CA LYS A 61 -17.41 0.16 9.96
C LYS A 61 -18.21 0.53 11.21
N TYR A 62 -18.09 -0.25 12.28
CA TYR A 62 -18.72 0.03 13.57
C TYR A 62 -18.25 1.38 14.14
N MET A 63 -16.94 1.63 14.16
CA MET A 63 -16.38 2.90 14.65
C MET A 63 -16.82 4.09 13.78
N MET A 64 -16.85 3.89 12.46
CA MET A 64 -17.29 4.88 11.49
C MET A 64 -18.78 5.20 11.60
N LYS A 65 -19.62 4.25 12.00
CA LYS A 65 -21.06 4.46 12.18
C LYS A 65 -21.41 5.10 13.53
N ASN A 66 -20.75 4.67 14.61
CA ASN A 66 -21.22 4.94 15.97
C ASN A 66 -20.56 6.15 16.67
N TYR A 67 -19.40 6.61 16.20
CA TYR A 67 -18.72 7.77 16.78
C TYR A 67 -18.77 8.97 15.84
N LYS A 68 -18.77 10.20 16.36
CA LYS A 68 -18.70 11.42 15.52
C LYS A 68 -17.23 11.69 15.11
N SER A 69 -17.02 12.46 14.03
CA SER A 69 -15.68 12.92 13.61
C SER A 69 -15.29 14.19 14.35
N PRO A 70 -14.00 14.39 14.73
CA PRO A 70 -12.91 13.40 14.69
C PRO A 70 -13.07 12.35 15.80
N LEU A 71 -12.74 11.09 15.53
CA LEU A 71 -12.79 10.02 16.54
C LEU A 71 -11.38 9.54 16.91
N ARG A 72 -11.22 9.12 18.16
CA ARG A 72 -9.96 8.55 18.66
C ARG A 72 -9.97 7.03 18.63
N TRP A 73 -8.80 6.45 18.39
CA TRP A 73 -8.57 5.02 18.51
C TRP A 73 -7.14 4.74 18.96
N TRP A 74 -6.97 4.12 20.11
CA TRP A 74 -5.68 3.69 20.66
C TRP A 74 -5.31 2.25 20.33
N ILE A 75 -4.07 2.06 19.86
CA ILE A 75 -3.40 0.77 19.77
C ILE A 75 -2.17 0.81 20.69
N GLY A 76 -2.21 0.09 21.80
CA GLY A 76 -1.18 0.18 22.84
C GLY A 76 -1.06 1.61 23.37
N THR A 77 0.14 2.18 23.29
CA THR A 77 0.46 3.55 23.73
C THR A 77 0.37 4.60 22.62
N LYS A 78 -0.14 4.24 21.44
CA LYS A 78 -0.27 5.13 20.28
C LYS A 78 -1.74 5.46 20.03
N MET A 79 -2.02 6.75 19.93
CA MET A 79 -3.33 7.27 19.54
C MET A 79 -3.37 7.50 18.03
N PHE A 80 -4.41 6.98 17.40
CA PHE A 80 -4.82 7.29 16.04
C PHE A 80 -6.06 8.17 16.09
N VAL A 81 -6.10 9.17 15.22
CA VAL A 81 -7.28 10.02 15.04
C VAL A 81 -7.85 9.69 13.67
N ILE A 82 -9.09 9.27 13.63
CA ILE A 82 -9.81 8.94 12.39
C ILE A 82 -10.76 10.09 12.09
N VAL A 83 -10.58 10.66 10.91
CA VAL A 83 -11.33 11.82 10.41
C VAL A 83 -12.23 11.38 9.28
N LYS A 84 -13.48 11.89 9.28
CA LYS A 84 -14.51 11.51 8.30
C LYS A 84 -14.98 12.67 7.45
N LYS A 85 -14.84 13.90 7.96
CA LYS A 85 -15.29 15.10 7.26
C LYS A 85 -14.28 15.46 6.17
N PRO A 86 -14.73 15.71 4.94
CA PRO A 86 -13.83 16.02 3.83
C PRO A 86 -13.03 17.32 4.07
N GLU A 87 -13.62 18.30 4.74
CA GLU A 87 -12.97 19.58 5.06
C GLU A 87 -11.77 19.36 6.00
N ASP A 88 -11.98 18.57 7.06
CA ASP A 88 -10.93 18.20 8.01
C ASP A 88 -9.83 17.36 7.32
N MET A 89 -10.20 16.45 6.42
CA MET A 89 -9.25 15.64 5.66
C MET A 89 -8.39 16.50 4.74
N GLN A 90 -8.97 17.48 4.05
CA GLN A 90 -8.24 18.40 3.18
C GLN A 90 -7.19 19.21 3.96
N ILE A 91 -7.52 19.67 5.18
CA ILE A 91 -6.57 20.37 6.05
C ILE A 91 -5.39 19.46 6.42
N ILE A 92 -5.68 18.21 6.83
CA ILE A 92 -4.67 17.25 7.26
C ILE A 92 -3.76 16.84 6.10
N LEU A 93 -4.33 16.55 4.93
CA LEU A 93 -3.58 16.08 3.77
C LEU A 93 -2.64 17.17 3.21
N ASN A 94 -3.00 18.44 3.35
CA ASN A 94 -2.18 19.57 2.91
C ASN A 94 -1.22 20.12 3.99
N SER A 95 -1.35 19.67 5.24
CA SER A 95 -0.50 20.12 6.34
C SER A 95 0.92 19.57 6.23
N PRO A 96 1.97 20.43 6.24
CA PRO A 96 3.36 19.96 6.20
C PRO A 96 3.76 19.13 7.44
N GLN A 97 3.11 19.37 8.59
CA GLN A 97 3.34 18.64 9.83
C GLN A 97 2.86 17.18 9.75
N CYS A 98 1.90 16.88 8.86
CA CYS A 98 1.34 15.55 8.66
C CYS A 98 2.09 14.70 7.61
N LEU A 99 3.21 15.19 7.06
CA LEU A 99 3.98 14.48 6.02
C LEU A 99 4.96 13.42 6.56
N SER A 100 5.19 13.39 7.88
CA SER A 100 6.24 12.54 8.49
C SER A 100 5.87 11.05 8.52
N ARG A 101 6.47 10.27 7.60
CA ARG A 101 6.30 8.80 7.50
C ARG A 101 6.85 8.07 8.74
N ALA A 102 7.93 8.57 9.33
CA ALA A 102 8.80 7.80 10.21
C ALA A 102 8.09 7.17 11.42
N LYS A 103 7.16 7.88 12.08
CA LYS A 103 6.52 7.36 13.31
C LYS A 103 5.53 6.24 13.03
N VAL A 104 4.72 6.39 11.98
CA VAL A 104 3.71 5.41 11.58
C VAL A 104 4.38 4.22 10.89
N TYR A 105 5.30 4.45 9.97
CA TYR A 105 6.08 3.37 9.34
C TYR A 105 6.92 2.62 10.36
N LYS A 106 7.57 3.29 11.34
CA LYS A 106 8.31 2.59 12.40
C LYS A 106 7.39 1.75 13.27
N PHE A 107 6.19 2.25 13.58
CA PHE A 107 5.17 1.50 14.29
C PHE A 107 4.80 0.24 13.50
N PHE A 108 4.33 0.37 12.26
CA PHE A 108 3.96 -0.78 11.42
C PHE A 108 5.14 -1.69 11.10
N LYS A 109 6.35 -1.17 10.87
CA LYS A 109 7.58 -1.95 10.68
C LYS A 109 7.88 -2.83 11.89
N SER A 110 7.57 -2.41 13.11
CA SER A 110 7.69 -3.28 14.30
C SER A 110 6.68 -4.45 14.29
N PHE A 111 5.55 -4.33 13.60
CA PHE A 111 4.57 -5.41 13.40
C PHE A 111 4.88 -6.28 12.17
N VAL A 112 5.47 -5.68 11.13
CA VAL A 112 5.64 -6.25 9.77
C VAL A 112 7.04 -6.83 9.53
N GLY A 113 8.08 -6.31 10.20
CA GLY A 113 9.49 -6.63 9.92
C GLY A 113 10.09 -5.76 8.80
N ASP A 114 11.33 -6.04 8.41
CA ASP A 114 12.04 -5.30 7.34
C ASP A 114 11.51 -5.63 5.92
N GLY A 115 10.74 -6.69 5.76
CA GLY A 115 10.13 -7.11 4.49
C GLY A 115 8.79 -6.42 4.28
N ILE A 116 8.77 -5.34 3.52
CA ILE A 116 7.57 -4.49 3.34
C ILE A 116 6.45 -5.20 2.54
N LEU A 117 6.72 -6.29 1.80
CA LEU A 117 5.84 -6.76 0.71
C LEU A 117 5.74 -8.29 0.52
N ILE A 118 5.50 -9.09 1.58
CA ILE A 118 5.36 -10.56 1.39
C ILE A 118 4.20 -11.16 2.22
N LEU A 119 3.60 -12.20 1.64
CA LEU A 119 2.39 -12.93 2.04
C LEU A 119 2.24 -13.45 3.49
N PRO A 120 3.22 -13.45 4.42
CA PRO A 120 2.91 -13.69 5.84
C PRO A 120 2.86 -12.42 6.70
N VAL A 121 2.90 -11.21 6.13
CA VAL A 121 2.79 -9.96 6.90
C VAL A 121 1.48 -9.87 7.69
N SER A 122 0.34 -10.26 7.12
CA SER A 122 -0.92 -10.30 7.87
C SER A 122 -0.82 -11.20 9.09
N ALA A 123 -0.29 -12.42 8.91
CA ALA A 123 -0.12 -13.38 10.01
C ALA A 123 0.78 -12.82 11.12
N ARG A 124 1.82 -12.06 10.78
CA ARG A 124 2.72 -11.40 11.75
C ARG A 124 2.11 -10.17 12.40
N MET A 125 1.29 -9.41 11.67
CA MET A 125 0.70 -8.15 12.11
C MET A 125 -0.18 -8.33 13.37
N PHE A 126 -0.89 -9.45 13.48
CA PHE A 126 -1.79 -9.71 14.60
C PHE A 126 -1.32 -10.80 15.56
N ASN A 127 -0.15 -11.42 15.33
CA ASN A 127 0.41 -12.45 16.21
C ASN A 127 1.72 -11.99 16.86
N PRO A 128 1.69 -11.57 18.15
CA PRO A 128 2.88 -11.11 18.87
C PRO A 128 4.04 -12.11 18.88
N PHE A 129 3.77 -13.43 18.85
CA PHE A 129 4.83 -14.44 18.84
C PHE A 129 5.59 -14.46 17.50
N LEU A 130 4.91 -14.18 16.38
CA LEU A 130 5.52 -14.12 15.05
C LEU A 130 6.25 -12.78 14.80
N GLN A 131 6.12 -11.81 15.70
CA GLN A 131 6.91 -10.57 15.65
C GLN A 131 8.34 -10.81 16.14
N CYS A 132 8.54 -11.78 17.04
CA CYS A 132 9.87 -12.20 17.47
C CYS A 132 10.59 -12.91 16.30
N ASN A 133 11.58 -12.23 15.70
CA ASN A 133 12.32 -12.75 14.54
C ASN A 133 12.90 -14.15 14.76
N TRP A 134 13.37 -14.46 15.97
CA TRP A 134 13.88 -15.78 16.29
C TRP A 134 12.81 -16.87 16.19
N ILE A 135 11.64 -16.65 16.82
CA ILE A 135 10.51 -17.58 16.76
C ILE A 135 10.03 -17.71 15.31
N PHE A 136 9.91 -16.59 14.61
CA PHE A 136 9.44 -16.57 13.23
C PHE A 136 10.33 -17.40 12.28
N ARG A 137 11.65 -17.30 12.41
CA ARG A 137 12.63 -18.07 11.61
C ARG A 137 12.46 -19.58 11.74
N LEU A 138 11.88 -20.06 12.84
CA LEU A 138 11.61 -21.48 13.08
C LEU A 138 10.29 -21.95 12.45
N THR A 139 9.47 -21.04 11.92
CA THR A 139 8.15 -21.38 11.36
C THR A 139 8.21 -21.76 9.88
N LYS A 140 7.20 -22.51 9.41
CA LYS A 140 7.00 -22.78 7.96
C LYS A 140 6.75 -21.48 7.18
N LEU A 141 6.15 -20.47 7.81
CA LEU A 141 5.84 -19.18 7.19
C LEU A 141 7.11 -18.44 6.75
N TYR A 142 8.20 -18.51 7.51
CA TYR A 142 9.47 -17.92 7.12
C TYR A 142 10.04 -18.53 5.83
N LYS A 143 9.89 -19.85 5.63
CA LYS A 143 10.33 -20.52 4.40
C LYS A 143 9.55 -20.02 3.18
N VAL A 144 8.23 -19.89 3.32
CA VAL A 144 7.36 -19.34 2.27
C VAL A 144 7.71 -17.87 1.99
N GLU A 145 7.92 -17.06 3.03
CA GLU A 145 8.34 -15.66 2.89
C GLU A 145 9.63 -15.57 2.07
N LYS A 146 10.65 -16.37 2.43
CA LYS A 146 11.95 -16.32 1.77
C LYS A 146 11.87 -16.75 0.31
N LEU A 147 11.10 -17.80 0.00
CA LEU A 147 10.87 -18.24 -1.38
C LEU A 147 10.14 -17.17 -2.21
N SER A 148 9.04 -16.63 -1.70
CA SER A 148 8.28 -15.57 -2.38
C SER A 148 9.11 -14.30 -2.57
N SER A 149 9.96 -13.95 -1.60
CA SER A 149 10.93 -12.85 -1.69
C SER A 149 11.88 -13.06 -2.87
N CYS A 150 12.46 -14.26 -2.99
CA CYS A 150 13.42 -14.56 -4.05
C CYS A 150 12.78 -14.52 -5.44
N ILE A 151 11.53 -14.97 -5.57
CA ILE A 151 10.81 -14.91 -6.86
C ILE A 151 10.49 -13.46 -7.22
N THR A 152 9.92 -12.71 -6.28
CA THR A 152 9.42 -11.34 -6.53
C THR A 152 10.56 -10.38 -6.81
N PHE A 153 11.60 -10.38 -5.96
CA PHE A 153 12.71 -9.45 -6.09
C PHE A 153 13.83 -9.96 -7.01
N GLY A 154 13.97 -11.27 -7.19
CA GLY A 154 14.94 -11.82 -8.14
C GLY A 154 14.64 -11.47 -9.60
N PHE A 155 13.38 -11.16 -9.94
CA PHE A 155 13.02 -10.59 -11.24
C PHE A 155 13.60 -9.17 -11.43
N VAL A 156 13.49 -8.33 -10.40
CA VAL A 156 14.02 -6.96 -10.41
C VAL A 156 15.53 -7.00 -10.52
N ASP A 157 16.20 -7.87 -9.77
CA ASP A 157 17.65 -8.06 -9.83
C ASP A 157 18.12 -8.40 -11.25
N LYS A 158 17.41 -9.28 -11.96
CA LYS A 158 17.73 -9.63 -13.36
C LYS A 158 17.60 -8.43 -14.31
N ILE A 159 16.56 -7.62 -14.15
CA ILE A 159 16.36 -6.41 -14.97
C ILE A 159 17.50 -5.41 -14.70
N LEU A 160 17.80 -5.17 -13.42
CA LEU A 160 18.84 -4.23 -13.02
C LEU A 160 20.21 -4.70 -13.50
N GLN A 161 20.54 -5.98 -13.36
CA GLN A 161 21.80 -6.54 -13.85
C GLN A 161 21.94 -6.38 -15.37
N LYS A 162 20.92 -6.76 -16.13
CA LYS A 162 20.92 -6.60 -17.60
C LYS A 162 21.10 -5.14 -18.01
N LYS A 163 20.45 -4.23 -17.29
CA LYS A 163 20.58 -2.79 -17.57
C LYS A 163 21.96 -2.27 -17.17
N LYS A 164 22.48 -2.69 -16.03
CA LYS A 164 23.82 -2.35 -15.53
C LYS A 164 24.92 -2.80 -16.50
N THR A 165 24.85 -4.04 -17.01
CA THR A 165 25.80 -4.52 -18.03
C THR A 165 25.72 -3.71 -19.32
N ASN A 166 24.50 -3.35 -19.76
CA ASN A 166 24.35 -2.50 -20.94
C ASN A 166 24.94 -1.10 -20.71
N PHE A 167 24.78 -0.53 -19.51
CA PHE A 167 25.38 0.76 -19.14
C PHE A 167 26.91 0.72 -19.03
N GLU A 168 27.49 -0.38 -18.57
CA GLU A 168 28.95 -0.57 -18.47
C GLU A 168 29.60 -0.78 -19.85
N HIS A 169 28.88 -1.40 -20.79
CA HIS A 169 29.39 -1.71 -22.14
C HIS A 169 29.10 -0.64 -23.20
N THR A 170 28.15 0.27 -22.98
CA THR A 170 27.77 1.31 -23.95
C THR A 170 28.38 2.65 -23.54
N ASP A 171 28.90 3.42 -24.50
CA ASP A 171 29.41 4.79 -24.33
C ASP A 171 28.31 5.82 -23.88
N GLU A 172 27.15 5.33 -23.43
CA GLU A 172 26.00 6.08 -22.88
C GLU A 172 26.38 6.97 -21.68
N LEU A 173 27.46 6.64 -20.99
CA LEU A 173 28.09 7.47 -19.96
C LEU A 173 28.57 8.82 -20.50
N LYS A 174 28.98 8.92 -21.77
CA LYS A 174 29.36 10.19 -22.40
C LYS A 174 28.13 11.02 -22.79
N THR A 175 27.10 10.38 -23.33
CA THR A 175 25.83 11.03 -23.73
C THR A 175 25.04 11.56 -22.53
N LEU A 176 25.07 10.89 -21.38
CA LEU A 176 24.45 11.39 -20.14
C LEU A 176 25.30 12.45 -19.42
N LYS A 177 26.63 12.40 -19.52
CA LYS A 177 27.50 13.48 -19.04
C LYS A 177 27.26 14.79 -19.81
N SER A 178 27.06 14.74 -21.14
CA SER A 178 26.70 15.92 -21.92
C SER A 178 25.33 16.52 -21.57
N THR A 179 24.38 15.72 -21.06
CA THR A 179 23.07 16.24 -20.59
C THR A 179 23.09 16.93 -19.23
N VAL A 180 24.25 16.99 -18.55
CA VAL A 180 24.40 17.75 -17.31
C VAL A 180 24.79 19.21 -17.58
N ASP A 181 25.40 19.50 -18.73
CA ASP A 181 25.90 20.84 -19.09
C ASP A 181 25.00 21.64 -20.04
N ASP A 182 24.02 21.02 -20.70
CA ASP A 182 23.15 21.70 -21.67
C ASP A 182 21.66 21.59 -21.29
N ASP A 183 21.03 22.75 -21.10
CA ASP A 183 19.57 22.98 -21.05
C ASP A 183 18.92 22.69 -22.44
N LEU A 184 19.02 21.46 -22.93
CA LEU A 184 18.38 21.00 -24.17
C LEU A 184 17.18 20.08 -23.87
N PRO A 185 16.11 20.16 -24.68
CA PRO A 185 14.78 19.72 -24.33
C PRO A 185 14.71 18.20 -24.21
N LEU A 186 14.12 17.73 -23.11
CA LEU A 186 13.74 16.35 -22.79
C LEU A 186 13.10 15.62 -23.98
N LYS A 187 13.91 14.96 -24.83
CA LYS A 187 13.42 14.25 -26.03
C LYS A 187 13.45 12.73 -25.93
N THR A 188 13.93 12.16 -24.82
CA THR A 188 13.87 10.71 -24.56
C THR A 188 13.04 10.42 -23.30
N PRO A 189 12.18 9.38 -23.31
CA PRO A 189 11.41 9.01 -22.13
C PRO A 189 12.38 8.63 -21.01
N GLN A 190 12.36 9.40 -19.91
CA GLN A 190 13.20 9.12 -18.75
C GLN A 190 12.65 7.91 -18.01
N ILE A 191 13.16 6.72 -18.37
CA ILE A 191 12.80 5.50 -17.67
C ILE A 191 13.41 5.58 -16.27
N PHE A 192 12.60 5.30 -15.24
CA PHE A 192 13.01 5.40 -13.84
C PHE A 192 14.34 4.67 -13.54
N ILE A 193 14.55 3.51 -14.15
CA ILE A 193 15.80 2.74 -14.00
C ILE A 193 17.01 3.51 -14.54
N ASP A 194 16.87 4.27 -15.63
CA ASP A 194 17.96 5.06 -16.20
C ASP A 194 18.38 6.19 -15.26
N GLN A 195 17.42 6.79 -14.54
CA GLN A 195 17.70 7.76 -13.49
C GLN A 195 18.47 7.13 -12.32
N LEU A 196 18.08 5.92 -11.89
CA LEU A 196 18.84 5.19 -10.86
C LEU A 196 20.27 4.88 -11.31
N MET A 197 20.46 4.49 -12.57
CA MET A 197 21.80 4.23 -13.13
C MET A 197 22.64 5.52 -13.20
N LYS A 198 22.03 6.67 -13.54
CA LYS A 198 22.70 7.98 -13.49
C LYS A 198 23.15 8.32 -12.07
N LEU A 199 22.30 8.12 -11.06
CA LEU A 199 22.62 8.38 -9.66
C LEU A 199 23.74 7.47 -9.12
N LEU A 200 23.83 6.24 -9.62
CA LEU A 200 24.87 5.26 -9.27
C LEU A 200 26.21 5.59 -9.93
N PHE A 201 26.22 5.72 -11.26
CA PHE A 201 27.47 5.79 -12.04
C PHE A 201 28.00 7.21 -12.24
N VAL A 202 27.11 8.20 -12.40
CA VAL A 202 27.50 9.58 -12.73
C VAL A 202 27.59 10.43 -11.47
N GLU A 203 26.49 10.56 -10.73
CA GLU A 203 26.44 11.42 -9.55
C GLU A 203 27.08 10.79 -8.31
N LYS A 204 27.26 9.45 -8.31
CA LYS A 204 27.79 8.66 -7.20
C LYS A 204 27.11 8.95 -5.86
N LYS A 205 25.83 9.31 -5.89
CA LYS A 205 25.02 9.57 -4.70
C LYS A 205 24.43 8.28 -4.12
N PHE A 206 24.21 7.28 -4.98
CA PHE A 206 23.65 5.99 -4.60
C PHE A 206 24.71 4.89 -4.71
N ASN A 207 24.56 3.85 -3.90
CA ASN A 207 25.27 2.58 -4.07
C ASN A 207 24.34 1.51 -4.67
N ASP A 208 24.89 0.33 -4.96
CA ASP A 208 24.12 -0.78 -5.54
C ASP A 208 22.93 -1.19 -4.67
N TYR A 209 23.08 -1.15 -3.33
CA TYR A 209 22.00 -1.48 -2.41
C TYR A 209 20.85 -0.47 -2.51
N ASP A 210 21.16 0.82 -2.60
CA ASP A 210 20.16 1.89 -2.72
C ASP A 210 19.36 1.75 -4.03
N VAL A 211 20.05 1.48 -5.15
CA VAL A 211 19.41 1.23 -6.46
C VAL A 211 18.47 0.04 -6.40
N ILE A 212 18.92 -1.08 -5.84
CA ILE A 212 18.10 -2.29 -5.70
C ILE A 212 16.90 -2.02 -4.79
N SER A 213 17.11 -1.33 -3.66
CA SER A 213 16.06 -1.01 -2.69
C SER A 213 14.98 -0.11 -3.29
N GLU A 214 15.36 0.94 -4.01
CA GLU A 214 14.42 1.87 -4.65
C GLU A 214 13.63 1.19 -5.78
N ALA A 215 14.32 0.40 -6.62
CA ALA A 215 13.67 -0.37 -7.68
C ALA A 215 12.67 -1.39 -7.11
N ASN A 216 13.06 -2.12 -6.06
CA ASN A 216 12.18 -3.07 -5.38
C ASN A 216 10.97 -2.37 -4.75
N THR A 217 11.15 -1.18 -4.17
CA THR A 217 10.07 -0.40 -3.57
C THR A 217 9.01 0.01 -4.59
N ILE A 218 9.43 0.45 -5.79
CA ILE A 218 8.51 0.85 -6.86
C ILE A 218 7.76 -0.34 -7.43
N VAL A 219 8.47 -1.41 -7.79
CA VAL A 219 7.84 -2.63 -8.35
C VAL A 219 6.81 -3.17 -7.39
N ALA A 220 7.16 -3.24 -6.11
CA ALA A 220 6.30 -3.85 -5.13
C ALA A 220 5.10 -2.96 -4.74
N SER A 221 5.26 -1.63 -4.74
CA SER A 221 4.13 -0.71 -4.54
C SER A 221 3.15 -0.71 -5.74
N GLY A 222 3.67 -0.87 -6.96
CA GLY A 222 2.88 -0.86 -8.19
C GLY A 222 2.20 -2.19 -8.52
N PHE A 223 2.84 -3.32 -8.25
CA PHE A 223 2.37 -4.62 -8.74
C PHE A 223 1.08 -5.08 -8.06
N GLU A 224 1.07 -5.16 -6.72
CA GLU A 224 -0.09 -5.72 -6.00
C GLU A 224 -1.34 -4.84 -6.18
N SER A 225 -1.17 -3.51 -6.09
CA SER A 225 -2.27 -2.55 -6.21
C SER A 225 -2.91 -2.57 -7.60
N ILE A 226 -2.11 -2.58 -8.67
CA ILE A 226 -2.62 -2.61 -10.05
C ILE A 226 -3.26 -3.96 -10.37
N ALA A 227 -2.67 -5.07 -9.94
CA ALA A 227 -3.24 -6.40 -10.14
C ALA A 227 -4.60 -6.55 -9.46
N LEU A 228 -4.72 -6.12 -8.20
CA LEU A 228 -5.98 -6.16 -7.47
C LEU A 228 -7.01 -5.23 -8.09
N ALA A 229 -6.65 -3.98 -8.39
CA ALA A 229 -7.55 -3.02 -9.03
C ALA A 229 -8.09 -3.55 -10.37
N SER A 230 -7.22 -4.07 -11.24
CA SER A 230 -7.61 -4.68 -12.51
C SER A 230 -8.55 -5.87 -12.30
N SER A 231 -8.22 -6.76 -11.35
CA SER A 231 -9.05 -7.93 -11.03
C SER A 231 -10.45 -7.54 -10.54
N TYR A 232 -10.56 -6.47 -9.74
CA TYR A 232 -11.84 -5.96 -9.26
C TYR A 232 -12.60 -5.26 -10.37
N CYS A 233 -11.96 -4.49 -11.24
CA CYS A 233 -12.62 -3.92 -12.41
C CYS A 233 -13.24 -5.03 -13.28
N ILE A 234 -12.50 -6.09 -13.58
CA ILE A 234 -13.00 -7.24 -14.35
C ILE A 234 -14.17 -7.92 -13.63
N LEU A 235 -14.06 -8.15 -12.32
CA LEU A 235 -15.14 -8.75 -11.54
C LEU A 235 -16.40 -7.87 -11.54
N MET A 236 -16.26 -6.56 -11.39
CA MET A 236 -17.39 -5.62 -11.43
C MET A 236 -18.03 -5.58 -12.83
N LEU A 237 -17.23 -5.61 -13.90
CA LEU A 237 -17.76 -5.72 -15.26
C LEU A 237 -18.51 -7.05 -15.46
N ALA A 238 -17.99 -8.16 -14.91
CA ALA A 238 -18.66 -9.46 -14.96
C ALA A 238 -19.99 -9.48 -14.19
N MET A 239 -20.09 -8.75 -13.07
CA MET A 239 -21.31 -8.61 -12.27
C MET A 239 -22.34 -7.67 -12.91
N HIS A 240 -21.89 -6.72 -13.75
CA HIS A 240 -22.71 -5.69 -14.38
C HIS A 240 -22.56 -5.71 -15.92
N PRO A 241 -23.19 -6.67 -16.63
CA PRO A 241 -23.00 -6.85 -18.07
C PRO A 241 -23.38 -5.62 -18.92
N GLU A 242 -24.30 -4.78 -18.43
CA GLU A 242 -24.69 -3.53 -19.08
C GLU A 242 -23.53 -2.53 -19.22
N HIS A 243 -22.70 -2.41 -18.18
CA HIS A 243 -21.52 -1.55 -18.19
C HIS A 243 -20.40 -2.14 -19.02
N GLU A 244 -20.27 -3.47 -19.00
CA GLU A 244 -19.32 -4.19 -19.85
C GLU A 244 -19.62 -4.03 -21.33
N GLN A 245 -20.89 -4.14 -21.73
CA GLN A 245 -21.31 -3.94 -23.11
C GLN A 245 -21.14 -2.47 -23.55
N ARG A 246 -21.44 -1.50 -22.67
CA ARG A 246 -21.21 -0.08 -22.94
C ARG A 246 -19.73 0.20 -23.18
N LEU A 247 -18.85 -0.33 -22.33
CA LEU A 247 -17.41 -0.18 -22.46
C LEU A 247 -16.89 -0.84 -23.75
N TYR A 248 -17.38 -2.04 -24.08
CA TYR A 248 -17.02 -2.70 -25.33
C TYR A 248 -17.41 -1.86 -26.56
N ASN A 249 -18.61 -1.29 -26.57
CA ASN A 249 -19.07 -0.44 -27.67
C ASN A 249 -18.22 0.84 -27.79
N GLU A 250 -17.89 1.48 -26.65
CA GLU A 250 -17.01 2.66 -26.61
C GLU A 250 -15.62 2.35 -27.17
N ILE A 251 -15.02 1.23 -26.75
CA ILE A 251 -13.72 0.77 -27.26
C ILE A 251 -13.82 0.50 -28.76
N LYS A 252 -14.87 -0.17 -29.23
CA LYS A 252 -15.07 -0.47 -30.65
C LYS A 252 -15.16 0.81 -31.48
N THR A 253 -15.96 1.79 -31.07
CA THR A 253 -16.09 3.08 -31.77
C THR A 253 -14.78 3.84 -31.85
N ILE A 254 -13.97 3.84 -30.78
CA ILE A 254 -12.68 4.54 -30.76
C ILE A 254 -11.62 3.80 -31.61
N MET A 255 -11.61 2.47 -31.55
CA MET A 255 -10.63 1.62 -32.23
C MET A 255 -10.92 1.43 -33.74
N GLU A 256 -12.15 1.67 -34.19
CA GLU A 256 -12.49 1.69 -35.62
C GLU A 256 -11.73 2.79 -36.38
N ASP A 257 -11.33 3.88 -35.70
CA ASP A 257 -10.58 4.99 -36.29
C ASP A 257 -9.07 4.98 -36.00
N ARG A 258 -8.55 4.19 -35.05
CA ARG A 258 -7.13 4.25 -34.63
C ARG A 258 -6.58 2.91 -34.11
N LYS A 259 -5.33 2.59 -34.46
CA LYS A 259 -4.61 1.38 -33.98
C LYS A 259 -3.92 1.54 -32.62
N ASP A 260 -3.74 2.77 -32.13
CA ASP A 260 -2.96 3.06 -30.92
C ASP A 260 -3.71 4.02 -29.96
N VAL A 261 -3.57 3.77 -28.65
CA VAL A 261 -4.20 4.56 -27.56
C VAL A 261 -3.26 5.70 -27.15
N HIS A 262 -3.70 6.96 -27.27
CA HIS A 262 -2.95 8.15 -26.86
C HIS A 262 -3.29 8.63 -25.43
N TYR A 263 -2.32 9.30 -24.80
CA TYR A 263 -2.30 9.70 -23.38
C TYR A 263 -3.27 10.84 -22.99
N ASP A 264 -3.72 11.64 -23.96
CA ASP A 264 -4.22 12.99 -23.69
C ASP A 264 -5.70 13.09 -23.26
N ASP A 265 -6.45 11.98 -23.24
CA ASP A 265 -7.89 11.97 -22.91
C ASP A 265 -8.22 11.59 -21.44
N PHE A 266 -7.24 11.54 -20.55
CA PHE A 266 -7.41 10.94 -19.21
C PHE A 266 -7.61 11.92 -18.04
N SER A 267 -7.72 13.22 -18.32
CA SER A 267 -7.62 14.29 -17.33
C SER A 267 -8.96 14.91 -16.90
N LYS A 268 -9.95 14.13 -16.44
CA LYS A 268 -11.19 14.69 -15.85
C LYS A 268 -11.88 13.79 -14.82
N TYR A 269 -11.35 13.65 -13.59
CA TYR A 269 -12.12 13.15 -12.44
C TYR A 269 -11.57 13.71 -11.11
N ASP A 270 -12.46 14.25 -10.27
CA ASP A 270 -12.11 15.08 -9.09
C ASP A 270 -12.31 14.40 -7.72
N PHE A 271 -12.84 13.17 -7.65
CA PHE A 271 -13.47 12.74 -6.39
C PHE A 271 -13.30 11.26 -6.04
N LEU A 272 -12.06 10.77 -5.89
CA LEU A 272 -11.72 9.75 -4.86
C LEU A 272 -10.21 9.39 -4.75
N ASP A 273 -9.29 10.26 -5.17
CA ASP A 273 -7.87 9.95 -5.11
C ASP A 273 -7.17 10.66 -3.95
N SER A 274 -6.10 10.04 -3.44
CA SER A 274 -5.37 10.50 -2.27
C SER A 274 -4.88 11.94 -2.47
N ALA A 275 -5.62 12.96 -2.02
CA ALA A 275 -5.31 14.35 -2.33
C ALA A 275 -4.10 14.90 -1.53
N GLY A 276 -3.54 16.00 -2.01
CA GLY A 276 -2.45 16.74 -1.36
C GLY A 276 -1.04 16.31 -1.79
N PRO A 277 0.01 16.89 -1.18
CA PRO A 277 1.43 16.65 -1.52
C PRO A 277 1.90 15.19 -1.34
N ARG A 278 1.03 14.31 -0.84
CA ARG A 278 1.29 12.89 -0.59
C ARG A 278 0.43 11.95 -1.43
N ASN A 279 -0.12 12.46 -2.53
CA ASN A 279 -0.78 11.63 -3.52
C ASN A 279 0.15 10.52 -4.05
N CYS A 280 -0.44 9.45 -4.54
CA CYS A 280 0.27 8.36 -5.18
C CYS A 280 1.03 8.88 -6.41
N ILE A 281 2.36 8.83 -6.34
CA ILE A 281 3.23 9.21 -7.46
C ILE A 281 3.00 8.33 -8.70
N GLY A 282 2.62 7.06 -8.48
CA GLY A 282 2.33 6.09 -9.53
C GLY A 282 0.89 6.11 -10.02
N PHE A 283 0.05 7.08 -9.59
CA PHE A 283 -1.38 7.08 -9.91
C PHE A 283 -1.64 7.08 -11.43
N GLN A 284 -1.00 8.00 -12.15
CA GLN A 284 -1.15 8.11 -13.61
C GLN A 284 -0.69 6.83 -14.31
N TYR A 285 0.47 6.30 -13.91
CA TYR A 285 0.99 5.04 -14.43
C TYR A 285 0.03 3.87 -14.20
N ALA A 286 -0.48 3.73 -12.97
CA ALA A 286 -1.43 2.68 -12.60
C ALA A 286 -2.72 2.78 -13.42
N TYR A 287 -3.27 3.99 -13.54
CA TYR A 287 -4.51 4.23 -14.27
C TYR A 287 -4.39 3.87 -15.75
N ILE A 288 -3.28 4.25 -16.40
CA ILE A 288 -2.99 3.90 -17.79
C ILE A 288 -2.83 2.40 -17.94
N LEU A 289 -2.07 1.75 -17.05
CA LEU A 289 -1.83 0.31 -17.13
C LEU A 289 -3.14 -0.48 -16.97
N ILE A 290 -3.99 -0.09 -16.01
CA ILE A 290 -5.31 -0.70 -15.81
C ILE A 290 -6.17 -0.53 -17.07
N LYS A 291 -6.18 0.66 -17.69
CA LYS A 291 -6.91 0.89 -18.95
C LYS A 291 -6.41 0.02 -20.08
N ILE A 292 -5.11 -0.07 -20.29
CA ILE A 292 -4.51 -0.93 -21.33
C ILE A 292 -4.94 -2.39 -21.10
N ILE A 293 -4.85 -2.88 -19.87
CA ILE A 293 -5.28 -4.23 -19.49
C ILE A 293 -6.76 -4.42 -19.82
N LEU A 294 -7.63 -3.49 -19.40
CA LEU A 294 -9.07 -3.57 -19.63
C LEU A 294 -9.41 -3.51 -21.12
N ILE A 295 -8.77 -2.64 -21.89
CA ILE A 295 -8.99 -2.53 -23.34
C ILE A 295 -8.65 -3.85 -24.02
N GLN A 296 -7.48 -4.43 -23.73
CA GLN A 296 -7.06 -5.71 -24.30
C GLN A 296 -8.01 -6.84 -23.91
N LEU A 297 -8.44 -6.88 -22.66
CA LEU A 297 -9.29 -7.95 -22.13
C LEU A 297 -10.73 -7.84 -22.65
N VAL A 298 -11.35 -6.66 -22.57
CA VAL A 298 -12.75 -6.43 -22.99
C VAL A 298 -12.90 -6.54 -24.51
N SER A 299 -11.89 -6.14 -25.29
CA SER A 299 -11.93 -6.28 -26.76
C SER A 299 -11.96 -7.74 -27.20
N ASN A 300 -11.25 -8.62 -26.49
CA ASN A 300 -11.05 -10.01 -26.90
C ASN A 300 -11.94 -11.00 -26.15
N PHE A 301 -12.48 -10.63 -24.99
CA PHE A 301 -13.18 -11.54 -24.09
C PHE A 301 -14.45 -10.92 -23.50
N LYS A 302 -15.39 -11.79 -23.18
CA LYS A 302 -16.61 -11.51 -22.42
C LYS A 302 -16.47 -12.14 -21.04
N PHE A 303 -16.90 -11.42 -20.03
CA PHE A 303 -16.79 -11.86 -18.64
C PHE A 303 -18.15 -12.26 -18.08
N ARG A 304 -18.18 -13.36 -17.30
CA ARG A 304 -19.35 -13.79 -16.54
C ARG A 304 -18.91 -14.16 -15.13
N THR A 305 -19.76 -13.94 -14.13
CA THR A 305 -19.53 -14.46 -12.79
C THR A 305 -20.84 -14.95 -12.19
N ASP A 306 -20.75 -15.95 -11.33
CA ASP A 306 -21.88 -16.39 -10.51
C ASP A 306 -21.93 -15.65 -9.15
N LEU A 307 -20.90 -14.85 -8.83
CA LEU A 307 -20.84 -14.06 -7.61
C LEU A 307 -21.83 -12.89 -7.67
N LYS A 308 -22.62 -12.73 -6.61
CA LYS A 308 -23.52 -11.57 -6.46
C LYS A 308 -22.90 -10.49 -5.60
N MET A 309 -23.35 -9.24 -5.78
CA MET A 309 -22.89 -8.10 -4.97
C MET A 309 -23.13 -8.30 -3.46
N SER A 310 -24.19 -9.01 -3.07
CA SER A 310 -24.47 -9.36 -1.68
C SER A 310 -23.43 -10.30 -1.04
N GLU A 311 -22.70 -11.05 -1.86
CA GLU A 311 -21.66 -12.00 -1.44
C GLU A 311 -20.26 -11.36 -1.48
N PHE A 312 -20.15 -10.13 -1.99
CA PHE A 312 -18.91 -9.39 -2.06
C PHE A 312 -18.43 -9.01 -0.66
N ARG A 313 -17.43 -9.73 -0.15
CA ARG A 313 -16.84 -9.50 1.16
C ARG A 313 -15.34 -9.29 1.03
N LEU A 314 -14.87 -8.17 1.57
CA LEU A 314 -13.46 -7.81 1.64
C LEU A 314 -12.87 -8.23 2.99
N ARG A 315 -11.58 -8.52 2.97
CA ARG A 315 -10.71 -8.72 4.12
C ARG A 315 -9.59 -7.69 4.07
N MET A 316 -9.24 -7.15 5.23
CA MET A 316 -8.07 -6.29 5.35
C MET A 316 -6.82 -7.16 5.50
N ASP A 317 -5.90 -7.05 4.55
CA ASP A 317 -4.49 -7.43 4.69
C ASP A 317 -3.64 -6.14 4.57
N ILE A 318 -2.38 -6.21 4.15
CA ILE A 318 -1.65 -5.04 3.62
C ILE A 318 -2.52 -4.34 2.56
N SER A 319 -3.12 -5.14 1.69
CA SER A 319 -4.05 -4.73 0.65
C SER A 319 -5.46 -5.26 0.94
N LEU A 320 -6.49 -4.58 0.42
CA LEU A 320 -7.87 -5.07 0.54
C LEU A 320 -8.08 -6.22 -0.44
N GLN A 321 -8.33 -7.43 0.10
CA GLN A 321 -8.49 -8.66 -0.67
C GLN A 321 -9.92 -9.19 -0.59
N LEU A 322 -10.40 -9.84 -1.65
CA LEU A 322 -11.67 -10.56 -1.63
C LEU A 322 -11.54 -11.82 -0.75
N ILE A 323 -12.55 -12.08 0.09
CA ILE A 323 -12.60 -13.32 0.90
C ILE A 323 -12.83 -14.53 0.00
N ASN A 324 -13.68 -14.36 -1.01
CA ASN A 324 -13.99 -15.40 -1.97
C ASN A 324 -12.91 -15.44 -3.06
N LYS A 325 -12.72 -16.60 -3.70
CA LYS A 325 -11.87 -16.67 -4.91
C LYS A 325 -12.49 -15.77 -5.99
N HIS A 326 -11.65 -15.13 -6.80
CA HIS A 326 -12.09 -14.37 -7.97
C HIS A 326 -12.67 -15.33 -9.01
N LEU A 327 -13.98 -15.61 -8.91
CA LEU A 327 -14.69 -16.52 -9.80
C LEU A 327 -15.19 -15.74 -11.00
N VAL A 328 -14.32 -15.52 -11.99
CA VAL A 328 -14.70 -14.94 -13.28
C VAL A 328 -14.50 -15.98 -14.37
N TYR A 329 -15.56 -16.26 -15.11
CA TYR A 329 -15.53 -17.02 -16.35
C TYR A 329 -15.23 -16.08 -17.50
N VAL A 330 -14.35 -16.54 -18.39
CA VAL A 330 -13.86 -15.76 -19.53
C VAL A 330 -14.21 -16.52 -20.80
N GLU A 331 -14.93 -15.88 -21.70
CA GLU A 331 -15.31 -16.42 -23.01
C GLU A 331 -14.71 -15.56 -24.11
N LYS A 332 -14.11 -16.16 -25.14
CA LYS A 332 -13.54 -15.39 -26.26
C LYS A 332 -14.68 -14.73 -27.06
N ARG A 333 -14.56 -13.44 -27.37
CA ARG A 333 -15.47 -12.74 -28.29
C ARG A 333 -15.21 -13.24 -29.71
N LYS A 334 -16.30 -13.49 -30.45
CA LYS A 334 -16.26 -13.93 -31.85
C LYS A 334 -15.97 -12.76 -32.77
#